data_AF-A0A2D4L6A7-F1
#
_entry.id   AF-A0A2D4L6A7-F1
#
_cell.length_a   1.000
_cell.length_b   1.000
_cell.length_c   1.000
_cell.angle_alpha   90.00
_cell.angle_beta   90.00
_cell.angle_gamma   90.00
#
_symmetry.space_group_name_H-M   'P 1'
#
loop_
_entity.id
_entity.type
_entity.pdbx_description
1 polymer ?
#
loop_
_entity_poly.entity_id
_entity_poly.type
_entity_poly.pdbx_seq_one_letter_code
_entity_poly.pdbx_strand_id
1 'polypeptide(L)'
;LKLGVVPVYYGSPTVQDWLPSNKSAILITDFPHPKNLAQYIKGLDADDKEYVTYLEWKLKGDITNRQLLAVIKERTWGVQDIMKDNYIDAFECMVCTRVWENIRRQAKGMPPRRWKAEANHLTCPSPQAFAFSPLSVQRSVVQDVWKSSFEQSKREARVLQHLVERNRNFTALEFWTLVFRD
;
A
#
# COMPACT_ATOMS: atom_id res chain seq x y z
N LEU A 1 -10.77 7.84 -3.06
CA LEU A 1 -10.82 8.97 -4.00
C LEU A 1 -12.14 9.72 -3.79
N LYS A 2 -12.16 11.00 -3.39
CA LYS A 2 -13.42 11.77 -3.30
C LYS A 2 -13.90 12.27 -4.68
N LEU A 3 -12.99 12.31 -5.65
CA LEU A 3 -13.24 12.74 -7.03
C LEU A 3 -14.22 11.79 -7.75
N GLY A 4 -15.05 12.34 -8.64
CA GLY A 4 -15.99 11.60 -9.50
C GLY A 4 -15.34 11.10 -10.78
N VAL A 5 -14.16 10.49 -10.67
CA VAL A 5 -13.35 10.05 -11.82
C VAL A 5 -13.11 8.55 -11.76
N VAL A 6 -12.96 7.92 -12.92
CA VAL A 6 -12.58 6.51 -13.03
C VAL A 6 -11.05 6.40 -12.92
N PRO A 7 -10.51 5.68 -11.92
CA PRO A 7 -9.07 5.52 -11.78
C PRO A 7 -8.50 4.56 -12.83
N VAL A 8 -7.37 4.92 -13.43
CA VAL A 8 -6.52 4.02 -14.21
C VAL A 8 -5.41 3.53 -13.27
N TYR A 9 -5.42 2.25 -12.92
CA TYR A 9 -4.63 1.70 -11.83
C TYR A 9 -3.53 0.75 -12.30
N TYR A 10 -2.32 0.94 -11.75
CA TYR A 10 -1.20 0.02 -11.83
C TYR A 10 -0.50 -0.05 -10.48
N GLY A 11 -0.25 -1.26 -9.98
CA GLY A 11 0.28 -1.46 -8.64
C GLY A 11 0.12 -2.90 -8.18
N SER A 12 -0.65 -3.11 -7.12
CA SER A 12 -0.84 -4.43 -6.52
C SER A 12 -1.54 -5.40 -7.49
N PRO A 13 -1.00 -6.62 -7.69
CA PRO A 13 -1.64 -7.63 -8.53
C PRO A 13 -2.96 -8.15 -7.93
N THR A 14 -3.20 -7.93 -6.64
CA THR A 14 -4.43 -8.36 -5.95
C THR A 14 -5.44 -7.23 -5.79
N VAL A 15 -5.30 -6.12 -6.53
CA VAL A 15 -6.20 -4.96 -6.38
C VAL A 15 -7.67 -5.33 -6.64
N GLN A 16 -7.92 -6.27 -7.54
CA GLN A 16 -9.27 -6.73 -7.91
C GLN A 16 -10.06 -7.24 -6.69
N ASP A 17 -9.40 -7.89 -5.74
CA ASP A 17 -10.01 -8.40 -4.49
C ASP A 17 -10.59 -7.26 -3.62
N TRP A 18 -10.14 -6.03 -3.85
CA TRP A 18 -10.45 -4.85 -3.04
C TRP A 18 -11.23 -3.77 -3.79
N LEU A 19 -11.57 -4.00 -5.06
CA LEU A 19 -12.36 -3.07 -5.85
C LEU A 19 -13.86 -3.19 -5.49
N PRO A 20 -14.62 -2.08 -5.42
CA PRO A 20 -16.06 -2.12 -5.13
C PRO A 20 -16.88 -2.97 -6.10
N SER A 21 -16.48 -2.98 -7.37
CA SER A 21 -17.08 -3.77 -8.44
C SER A 21 -16.06 -3.99 -9.57
N ASN A 22 -16.37 -4.87 -10.51
CA ASN A 22 -15.54 -5.10 -11.71
C ASN A 22 -15.44 -3.84 -12.60
N LYS A 23 -16.43 -2.95 -12.55
CA LYS A 23 -16.44 -1.65 -13.23
C LYS A 23 -16.28 -0.53 -12.19
N SER A 24 -15.10 -0.46 -11.57
CA SER A 24 -14.78 0.61 -10.61
C SER A 24 -13.39 1.22 -10.81
N ALA A 25 -12.55 0.56 -11.62
CA ALA A 25 -11.24 1.01 -12.04
C ALA A 25 -10.90 0.38 -13.39
N ILE A 26 -10.02 1.03 -14.16
CA ILE A 26 -9.40 0.48 -15.37
C ILE A 26 -8.03 -0.04 -14.96
N LEU A 27 -7.79 -1.35 -15.06
CA LEU A 27 -6.52 -1.94 -14.66
C LEU A 27 -5.57 -2.01 -15.84
N ILE A 28 -4.38 -1.43 -15.70
CA ILE A 28 -3.37 -1.44 -16.77
C ILE A 28 -2.98 -2.89 -17.14
N THR A 29 -2.97 -3.80 -16.17
CA THR A 29 -2.63 -5.21 -16.34
C THR A 29 -3.58 -5.98 -17.25
N ASP A 30 -4.78 -5.46 -17.50
CA ASP A 30 -5.77 -6.11 -18.37
C ASP A 30 -5.47 -5.86 -19.86
N PHE A 31 -4.50 -5.01 -20.17
CA PHE A 31 -4.13 -4.64 -21.54
C PHE A 31 -2.73 -5.16 -21.87
N PRO A 32 -2.56 -5.89 -23.00
CA PRO A 32 -1.26 -6.45 -23.38
C PRO A 32 -0.25 -5.38 -23.81
N HIS A 33 -0.72 -4.19 -24.19
CA HIS A 33 0.14 -3.10 -24.64
C HIS A 33 -0.49 -1.72 -24.32
N PRO A 34 0.30 -0.67 -23.99
CA PRO A 34 -0.22 0.67 -23.69
C PRO A 34 -1.11 1.27 -24.79
N LYS A 35 -0.88 0.89 -26.06
CA LYS A 35 -1.73 1.30 -27.19
C LYS A 35 -3.17 0.79 -27.05
N ASN A 36 -3.37 -0.45 -26.57
CA ASN A 36 -4.70 -1.02 -26.35
C ASN A 36 -5.42 -0.28 -25.21
N LEU A 37 -4.72 0.03 -24.12
CA LEU A 37 -5.25 0.85 -23.04
C LEU A 37 -5.67 2.23 -23.56
N ALA A 38 -4.82 2.89 -24.36
CA ALA A 38 -5.13 4.20 -24.92
C ALA A 38 -6.36 4.17 -25.86
N GLN A 39 -6.48 3.12 -26.68
CA GLN A 39 -7.66 2.91 -27.52
C GLN A 39 -8.92 2.67 -26.69
N TYR A 40 -8.82 1.86 -25.63
CA TYR A 40 -9.92 1.61 -24.70
C TYR A 40 -10.40 2.89 -24.01
N ILE A 41 -9.47 3.68 -23.47
CA ILE A 41 -9.80 4.96 -22.80
C ILE A 41 -10.48 5.92 -23.79
N LYS A 42 -9.98 6.04 -25.03
CA LYS A 42 -10.62 6.88 -26.06
C LYS A 42 -12.02 6.40 -26.44
N GLY A 43 -12.23 5.09 -26.50
CA GLY A 43 -13.55 4.51 -26.74
C GLY A 43 -14.52 4.82 -25.60
N LEU A 44 -14.03 4.71 -24.36
CA LEU A 44 -14.81 4.99 -23.15
C LEU A 44 -15.18 6.49 -23.04
N ASP A 45 -14.25 7.38 -23.38
CA ASP A 45 -14.47 8.84 -23.41
C ASP A 45 -15.52 9.27 -24.44
N ALA A 46 -15.69 8.50 -25.52
CA ALA A 46 -16.69 8.76 -26.54
C ALA A 46 -18.10 8.22 -26.20
N ASP A 47 -18.24 7.42 -25.14
CA ASP A 47 -19.51 6.82 -24.71
C ASP A 47 -19.79 7.12 -23.24
N ASP A 48 -20.49 8.23 -23.00
CA ASP A 48 -20.91 8.67 -21.67
C ASP A 48 -21.70 7.59 -20.90
N LYS A 49 -22.51 6.79 -21.61
CA LYS A 49 -23.32 5.75 -20.95
C LYS A 49 -22.41 4.67 -20.41
N GLU A 50 -21.46 4.20 -21.21
CA GLU A 50 -20.48 3.20 -20.78
C GLU A 50 -19.56 3.76 -19.69
N TYR A 51 -19.08 5.00 -19.81
CA TYR A 51 -18.27 5.66 -18.77
C TYR A 51 -19.01 5.73 -17.42
N VAL A 52 -20.29 6.13 -17.41
CA VAL A 52 -21.08 6.22 -16.18
C VAL A 52 -21.23 4.87 -15.48
N THR A 53 -21.21 3.74 -16.21
CA THR A 53 -21.25 2.41 -15.57
C THR A 53 -20.10 2.17 -14.59
N TYR A 54 -18.94 2.81 -14.79
CA TYR A 54 -17.82 2.73 -13.85
C TYR A 54 -18.02 3.50 -12.54
N LEU A 55 -19.00 4.40 -12.50
CA LEU A 55 -19.33 5.26 -11.36
C LEU A 55 -20.61 4.84 -10.64
N GLU A 56 -21.37 3.88 -11.18
CA GLU A 56 -22.66 3.46 -10.63
C GLU A 56 -22.57 3.00 -9.17
N TRP A 57 -21.54 2.23 -8.81
CA TRP A 57 -21.34 1.78 -7.43
C TRP A 57 -21.23 2.95 -6.45
N LYS A 58 -20.70 4.10 -6.90
CA LYS A 58 -20.57 5.32 -6.10
C LYS A 58 -21.89 6.09 -6.04
N LEU A 59 -22.64 6.12 -7.14
CA LEU A 59 -23.91 6.85 -7.25
C LEU A 59 -25.04 6.14 -6.49
N LYS A 60 -25.10 4.81 -6.60
CA LYS A 60 -26.14 3.96 -6.01
C LYS A 60 -25.75 3.42 -4.63
N GLY A 61 -24.45 3.34 -4.34
CA GLY A 61 -23.93 2.68 -3.14
C GLY A 61 -23.79 1.16 -3.28
N ASP A 62 -23.99 0.63 -4.49
CA ASP A 62 -24.00 -0.81 -4.76
C ASP A 62 -22.59 -1.37 -4.91
N ILE A 63 -22.04 -1.93 -3.81
CA ILE A 63 -20.77 -2.66 -3.81
C ILE A 63 -21.05 -4.14 -4.07
N THR A 64 -20.61 -4.66 -5.21
CA THR A 64 -20.84 -6.08 -5.59
C THR A 64 -19.76 -7.02 -5.05
N ASN A 65 -18.61 -6.48 -4.65
CA ASN A 65 -17.52 -7.26 -4.06
C ASN A 65 -17.86 -7.70 -2.63
N ARG A 66 -18.29 -8.96 -2.49
CA ARG A 66 -18.68 -9.58 -1.21
C ARG A 66 -17.50 -9.73 -0.24
N GLN A 67 -16.31 -10.02 -0.74
CA GLN A 67 -15.11 -10.16 0.10
C GLN A 67 -14.76 -8.82 0.73
N LEU A 68 -14.76 -7.74 -0.07
CA LEU A 68 -14.54 -6.38 0.43
C LEU A 68 -15.57 -6.02 1.51
N LEU A 69 -16.86 -6.29 1.28
CA LEU A 69 -17.92 -6.03 2.26
C LEU A 69 -17.72 -6.81 3.56
N ALA A 70 -17.36 -8.10 3.47
CA ALA A 70 -17.07 -8.92 4.65
C ALA A 70 -15.91 -8.33 5.46
N VAL A 71 -14.79 -7.99 4.82
CA VAL A 71 -13.63 -7.40 5.49
C VAL A 71 -13.94 -6.05 6.12
N ILE A 72 -14.70 -5.18 5.43
CA ILE A 72 -15.10 -3.87 5.98
C ILE A 72 -16.02 -4.04 7.20
N LYS A 73 -16.87 -5.07 7.22
CA LYS A 73 -17.78 -5.36 8.34
C LYS A 73 -17.04 -5.98 9.53
N GLU A 74 -16.09 -6.87 9.26
CA GLU A 74 -15.40 -7.66 10.29
C GLU A 74 -14.19 -6.94 10.91
N ARG A 75 -13.61 -5.94 10.23
CA ARG A 75 -12.44 -5.23 10.75
C ARG A 75 -12.76 -4.52 12.08
N THR A 76 -11.81 -4.60 13.00
CA THR A 76 -11.89 -3.96 14.33
C THR A 76 -11.40 -2.51 14.33
N TRP A 77 -10.68 -2.11 13.29
CA TRP A 77 -10.07 -0.78 13.17
C TRP A 77 -10.88 0.16 12.26
N GLY A 78 -10.71 1.46 12.50
CA GLY A 78 -11.40 2.54 11.81
C GLY A 78 -10.52 3.30 10.83
N VAL A 79 -11.15 3.99 9.89
CA VAL A 79 -10.51 5.03 9.06
C VAL A 79 -11.19 6.34 9.44
N GLN A 80 -10.45 7.27 10.05
CA GLN A 80 -10.99 8.54 10.56
C GLN A 80 -12.09 8.37 11.64
N ASP A 81 -12.10 7.25 12.34
CA ASP A 81 -12.99 6.98 13.46
C ASP A 81 -12.16 7.00 14.75
N ILE A 82 -12.29 8.07 15.53
CA ILE A 82 -11.53 8.27 16.78
C ILE A 82 -11.91 7.28 17.89
N MET A 83 -13.03 6.57 17.74
CA MET A 83 -13.52 5.59 18.71
C MET A 83 -12.97 4.19 18.45
N LYS A 84 -12.25 3.99 17.33
CA LYS A 84 -11.66 2.71 16.95
C LYS A 84 -10.14 2.84 16.89
N ASP A 85 -9.48 1.71 17.06
CA ASP A 85 -8.05 1.60 16.79
C ASP A 85 -7.76 2.06 15.37
N ASN A 86 -6.63 2.76 15.20
CA ASN A 86 -6.18 3.11 13.87
C ASN A 86 -5.60 1.87 13.18
N TYR A 87 -5.51 1.93 11.84
CA TYR A 87 -5.09 0.77 11.05
C TYR A 87 -3.64 0.34 11.29
N ILE A 88 -2.77 1.23 11.78
CA ILE A 88 -1.38 0.93 12.15
C ILE A 88 -1.38 0.11 13.44
N ASP A 89 -2.04 0.58 14.49
CA ASP A 89 -2.09 -0.11 15.78
C ASP A 89 -2.69 -1.52 15.63
N ALA A 90 -3.76 -1.65 14.85
CA ALA A 90 -4.38 -2.94 14.60
C ALA A 90 -3.48 -3.88 13.78
N PHE A 91 -2.70 -3.35 12.84
CA PHE A 91 -1.70 -4.12 12.10
C PHE A 91 -0.58 -4.60 13.02
N GLU A 92 -0.04 -3.72 13.87
CA GLU A 92 0.99 -4.07 14.85
C GLU A 92 0.50 -5.14 15.82
N CYS A 93 -0.70 -4.99 16.36
CA CYS A 93 -1.35 -5.99 17.21
C CYS A 93 -1.51 -7.34 16.51
N MET A 94 -1.94 -7.33 15.24
CA MET A 94 -2.07 -8.54 14.43
C MET A 94 -0.71 -9.25 14.25
N VAL A 95 0.36 -8.51 13.95
CA VAL A 95 1.71 -9.07 13.81
C VAL A 95 2.17 -9.68 15.14
N CYS A 96 2.08 -8.94 16.24
CA CYS A 96 2.45 -9.40 17.57
C CYS A 96 1.69 -10.68 17.96
N THR A 97 0.36 -10.71 17.74
CA THR A 97 -0.47 -11.87 18.03
C THR A 97 -0.01 -13.10 17.25
N ARG A 98 0.27 -12.95 15.96
CA ARG A 98 0.73 -14.05 15.10
C ARG A 98 2.12 -14.56 15.48
N VAL A 99 3.05 -13.66 15.84
CA VAL A 99 4.38 -14.03 16.33
C VAL A 99 4.25 -14.84 17.61
N TRP A 100 3.49 -14.34 18.59
CA TRP A 100 3.26 -15.06 19.85
C TRP A 100 2.54 -16.38 19.67
N GLU A 101 1.56 -16.46 18.76
CA GLU A 101 0.90 -17.73 18.42
C GLU A 101 1.92 -18.76 17.95
N ASN A 102 2.82 -18.38 17.03
CA ASN A 102 3.85 -19.28 16.52
C ASN A 102 4.87 -19.70 17.58
N ILE A 103 5.31 -18.80 18.44
CA ILE A 103 6.18 -19.12 19.58
C ILE A 103 5.51 -20.17 20.48
N ARG A 104 4.23 -19.97 20.82
CA ARG A 104 3.45 -20.92 21.65
C ARG A 104 3.24 -22.27 20.97
N ARG A 105 3.04 -22.28 19.64
CA ARG A 105 2.92 -23.52 18.86
C ARG A 105 4.23 -24.31 18.87
N GLN A 106 5.35 -23.64 18.64
CA GLN A 106 6.69 -24.25 18.68
C GLN A 106 6.99 -24.84 20.05
N ALA A 107 6.69 -24.13 21.14
CA ALA A 107 6.85 -24.65 22.51
C ALA A 107 6.03 -25.93 22.78
N LYS A 108 4.94 -26.14 22.03
CA LYS A 108 4.10 -27.35 22.08
C LYS A 108 4.50 -28.41 21.04
N GLY A 109 5.63 -28.25 20.36
CA GLY A 109 6.08 -29.15 19.28
C GLY A 109 5.22 -29.10 18.01
N MET A 110 4.35 -28.09 17.85
CA MET A 110 3.52 -27.94 16.66
C MET A 110 4.21 -27.08 15.60
N PRO A 111 3.99 -27.36 14.30
CA PRO A 111 4.54 -26.54 13.23
C PRO A 111 3.97 -25.12 13.26
N PRO A 112 4.79 -24.10 12.92
CA PRO A 112 4.34 -22.71 12.85
C PRO A 112 3.32 -22.54 11.71
N ARG A 113 2.33 -21.67 11.93
CA ARG A 113 1.44 -21.19 10.87
C ARG A 113 2.23 -20.24 9.98
N ARG A 114 2.28 -20.57 8.69
CA ARG A 114 2.88 -19.71 7.67
C ARG A 114 1.84 -18.70 7.22
N TRP A 115 2.18 -17.43 7.39
CA TRP A 115 1.45 -16.32 6.79
C TRP A 115 2.24 -15.83 5.58
N LYS A 116 1.54 -15.31 4.55
CA LYS A 116 2.19 -14.74 3.37
C LYS A 116 2.80 -13.39 3.74
N ALA A 117 4.04 -13.40 4.19
CA ALA A 117 4.91 -12.24 4.28
C ALA A 117 6.35 -12.75 4.19
N GLU A 118 7.12 -12.18 3.29
CA GLU A 118 8.56 -12.45 3.20
C GLU A 118 9.31 -11.42 4.04
N ALA A 119 10.51 -11.75 4.53
CA ALA A 119 11.31 -10.81 5.32
C ALA A 119 11.63 -9.51 4.54
N ASN A 120 11.67 -9.60 3.21
CA ASN A 120 11.87 -8.51 2.28
C ASN A 120 10.55 -7.91 1.74
N HIS A 121 9.38 -8.26 2.30
CA HIS A 121 8.07 -7.83 1.78
C HIS A 121 7.91 -6.30 1.74
N LEU A 122 8.58 -5.58 2.65
CA LEU A 122 8.63 -4.12 2.69
C LEU A 122 9.97 -3.55 2.19
N THR A 123 10.83 -4.37 1.58
CA THR A 123 12.08 -3.89 0.99
C THR A 123 11.76 -3.12 -0.29
N CYS A 124 12.02 -1.82 -0.27
CA CYS A 124 11.91 -0.97 -1.44
C CYS A 124 13.32 -0.66 -1.99
N PRO A 125 13.61 -0.88 -3.28
CA PRO A 125 14.85 -0.39 -3.87
C PRO A 125 14.87 1.14 -3.88
N SER A 126 16.08 1.72 -3.98
CA SER A 126 16.22 3.17 -4.15
C SER A 126 15.40 3.63 -5.37
N PRO A 127 14.65 4.75 -5.28
CA PRO A 127 13.79 5.20 -6.35
C PRO A 127 14.60 5.49 -7.63
N GLN A 128 14.18 4.88 -8.73
CA GLN A 128 14.79 5.04 -10.04
C GLN A 128 13.83 5.78 -10.99
N ALA A 129 14.40 6.55 -11.90
CA ALA A 129 13.62 7.13 -12.99
C ALA A 129 13.21 6.01 -13.95
N PHE A 130 12.01 6.13 -14.53
CA PHE A 130 11.58 5.23 -15.58
C PHE A 130 12.52 5.32 -16.80
N ALA A 131 12.85 4.18 -17.40
CA ALA A 131 13.76 4.10 -18.54
C ALA A 131 13.27 4.88 -19.78
N PHE A 132 11.95 5.10 -19.89
CA PHE A 132 11.32 5.87 -20.95
C PHE A 132 11.18 7.37 -20.62
N SER A 133 11.70 7.83 -19.48
CA SER A 133 11.70 9.25 -19.13
C SER A 133 12.66 9.98 -20.10
N PRO A 134 12.21 11.03 -20.82
CA PRO A 134 13.07 11.72 -21.77
C PRO A 134 14.27 12.31 -21.03
N LEU A 135 15.49 12.00 -21.51
CA LEU A 135 16.76 12.53 -20.96
C LEU A 135 16.80 14.07 -20.93
N SER A 136 15.94 14.74 -21.70
CA SER A 136 15.84 16.19 -21.83
C SER A 136 14.98 16.87 -20.76
N VAL A 137 14.25 16.12 -19.93
CA VAL A 137 13.52 16.72 -18.80
C VAL A 137 14.53 16.93 -17.67
N GLN A 138 14.90 18.19 -17.41
CA GLN A 138 15.64 18.56 -16.20
C GLN A 138 15.02 17.82 -15.01
N ARG A 139 15.85 17.10 -14.23
CA ARG A 139 15.37 16.44 -13.02
C ARG A 139 14.62 17.47 -12.20
N SER A 140 13.34 17.20 -11.94
CA SER A 140 12.56 18.10 -11.11
C SER A 140 13.11 18.04 -9.70
N VAL A 141 13.09 19.17 -8.98
CA VAL A 141 13.44 19.25 -7.56
C VAL A 141 12.71 18.15 -6.75
N VAL A 142 11.49 17.82 -7.16
CA VAL A 142 10.66 16.76 -6.57
C VAL A 142 11.31 15.36 -6.71
N GLN A 143 11.96 15.05 -7.82
CA GLN A 143 12.66 13.76 -8.00
C GLN A 143 13.84 13.61 -7.05
N ASP A 144 14.58 14.69 -6.81
CA ASP A 144 15.71 14.67 -5.88
C ASP A 144 15.24 14.59 -4.42
N VAL A 145 14.07 15.15 -4.09
CA VAL A 145 13.41 14.97 -2.78
C VAL A 145 13.13 13.51 -2.49
N TRP A 146 12.60 12.73 -3.45
CA TRP A 146 12.30 11.31 -3.21
C TRP A 146 13.54 10.48 -2.87
N LYS A 147 14.66 10.75 -3.54
CA LYS A 147 15.93 10.08 -3.22
C LYS A 147 16.46 10.48 -1.85
N SER A 148 16.42 11.78 -1.53
CA SER A 148 16.82 12.28 -0.22
C SER A 148 15.97 11.67 0.90
N SER A 149 14.63 11.69 0.74
CA SER A 149 13.70 11.06 1.68
C SER A 149 13.94 9.56 1.83
N PHE A 150 14.21 8.85 0.73
CA PHE A 150 14.54 7.42 0.78
C PHE A 150 15.81 7.16 1.61
N GLU A 151 16.89 7.89 1.36
CA GLU A 151 18.14 7.71 2.12
C GLU A 151 17.98 8.13 3.59
N GLN A 152 17.20 9.17 3.87
CA GLN A 152 16.85 9.58 5.23
C GLN A 152 16.06 8.48 5.97
N SER A 153 14.99 7.96 5.39
CA SER A 153 14.20 6.88 6.01
C SER A 153 15.02 5.61 6.21
N LYS A 154 16.00 5.35 5.34
CA LYS A 154 16.94 4.23 5.49
C LYS A 154 17.89 4.41 6.68
N ARG A 155 18.37 5.63 6.95
CA ARG A 155 19.15 5.95 8.16
C ARG A 155 18.30 5.78 9.41
N GLU A 156 17.09 6.34 9.41
CA GLU A 156 16.11 6.20 10.50
C GLU A 156 15.82 4.73 10.83
N ALA A 157 15.53 3.91 9.81
CA ALA A 157 15.26 2.50 10.00
C ALA A 157 16.44 1.73 10.61
N ARG A 158 17.68 2.01 10.18
CA ARG A 158 18.89 1.38 10.74
C ARG A 158 19.12 1.76 12.19
N VAL A 159 18.97 3.04 12.52
CA VAL A 159 19.11 3.51 13.91
C VAL A 159 18.02 2.93 14.79
N LEU A 160 16.77 2.91 14.32
CA LEU A 160 15.66 2.31 15.05
C LEU A 160 15.91 0.82 15.29
N GLN A 161 16.34 0.07 14.27
CA GLN A 161 16.71 -1.34 14.42
C GLN A 161 17.78 -1.52 15.51
N HIS A 162 18.87 -0.75 15.46
CA HIS A 162 19.93 -0.82 16.44
C HIS A 162 19.43 -0.54 17.88
N LEU A 163 18.59 0.48 18.05
CA LEU A 163 18.04 0.84 19.36
C LEU A 163 17.06 -0.22 19.90
N VAL A 164 16.26 -0.84 19.02
CA VAL A 164 15.35 -1.93 19.38
C VAL A 164 16.14 -3.19 19.77
N GLU A 165 17.17 -3.55 19.00
CA GLU A 165 18.03 -4.72 19.28
C GLU A 165 18.83 -4.56 20.57
N ARG A 166 19.15 -3.32 20.98
CA ARG A 166 19.74 -3.02 22.30
C ARG A 166 18.84 -3.42 23.47
N ASN A 167 17.53 -3.55 23.24
CA ASN A 167 16.52 -3.94 24.23
C ASN A 167 16.53 -3.05 25.49
N ARG A 168 16.64 -1.72 25.29
CA ARG A 168 16.57 -0.70 26.34
C ARG A 168 15.79 0.49 25.83
N ASN A 169 15.07 1.17 26.72
CA ASN A 169 14.38 2.41 26.39
C ASN A 169 15.36 3.44 25.81
N PHE A 170 14.89 4.23 24.85
CA PHE A 170 15.62 5.33 24.24
C PHE A 170 14.71 6.56 24.16
N THR A 171 15.31 7.74 24.08
CA THR A 171 14.56 9.00 23.94
C THR A 171 14.49 9.43 22.48
N ALA A 172 13.52 10.29 22.14
CA ALA A 172 13.47 10.92 20.82
C ALA A 172 14.76 11.70 20.51
N LEU A 173 15.35 12.36 21.52
CA LEU A 173 16.62 13.06 21.37
C LEU A 173 17.75 12.11 20.99
N GLU A 174 17.87 10.97 21.68
CA GLU A 174 18.86 9.93 21.38
C GLU A 174 18.68 9.37 19.96
N PHE A 175 17.44 9.07 19.58
CA PHE A 175 17.12 8.61 18.23
C PHE A 175 17.59 9.60 17.16
N TRP A 176 17.15 10.86 17.24
CA TRP A 176 17.52 11.88 16.25
C TRP A 176 19.02 12.19 16.27
N THR A 177 19.66 12.17 17.45
CA THR A 177 21.12 12.32 17.56
C THR A 177 21.84 11.24 16.77
N LEU A 178 21.40 9.98 16.87
CA LEU A 178 22.00 8.87 16.14
C LEU A 178 21.67 8.90 14.63
N VAL A 179 20.46 9.31 14.25
CA VAL A 179 20.05 9.41 12.84
C VAL A 179 20.90 10.42 12.07
N PHE A 180 21.27 11.53 12.71
CA PHE A 180 22.06 12.60 12.10
C PHE A 180 23.57 12.48 12.39
N ARG A 181 24.01 11.39 13.03
CA ARG A 181 25.43 11.11 13.29
C ARG A 181 26.03 10.42 12.06
N ASP A 182 26.43 11.24 11.09
CA ASP A 182 27.19 10.95 9.85
C ASP A 182 26.83 9.66 9.09
#